data_AF-A0AA95MWK8-F1
#
_entry.id   AF-A0AA95MWK8-F1
#
_cell.length_a   1.000
_cell.length_b   1.000
_cell.length_c   1.000
_cell.angle_alpha   90.00
_cell.angle_beta   90.00
_cell.angle_gamma   90.00
#
_symmetry.space_group_name_H-M   'P 1'
#
loop_
_entity.id
_entity.type
_entity.pdbx_description
1 polymer ?
#
loop_
_entity_poly.entity_id
_entity_poly.type
_entity_poly.pdbx_seq_one_letter_code
_entity_poly.pdbx_strand_id
1 'polypeptide(L)' 'MQRDEKLNYLMLLRKDIGEEQFKFAAAAILAKAYSELLQWRSIKRSRMNVLDRINLMLRSMGCDEVSYGFIRQFL' A
#
# COMPACT_ATOMS: atom_id res chain seq x y z
N MET A 1 -6.30 -14.14 -2.19
CA MET A 1 -4.94 -13.96 -1.65
C MET A 1 -4.97 -12.80 -0.67
N GLN A 2 -4.61 -13.07 0.59
CA GLN A 2 -4.63 -12.06 1.65
C GLN A 2 -3.51 -11.03 1.42
N ARG A 3 -3.72 -9.79 1.90
CA ARG A 3 -2.75 -8.68 1.78
C ARG A 3 -1.33 -9.11 2.20
N ASP A 4 -1.23 -9.83 3.31
CA ASP A 4 0.05 -10.20 3.92
C ASP A 4 0.83 -11.20 3.06
N GLU A 5 0.14 -12.14 2.41
CA GLU A 5 0.76 -13.05 1.44
C GLU A 5 1.38 -12.27 0.28
N LYS A 6 0.64 -11.30 -0.29
CA LYS A 6 1.14 -10.48 -1.41
C LYS A 6 2.38 -9.67 -1.02
N LEU A 7 2.39 -9.08 0.18
CA LEU A 7 3.54 -8.33 0.67
C LEU A 7 4.75 -9.23 0.93
N ASN A 8 4.54 -10.45 1.44
CA ASN A 8 5.62 -11.41 1.64
C ASN A 8 6.27 -11.82 0.32
N TYR A 9 5.47 -12.15 -0.70
CA TYR A 9 6.00 -12.44 -2.04
C TYR A 9 6.72 -11.24 -2.65
N LEU A 10 6.18 -10.04 -2.49
CA LEU A 10 6.82 -8.82 -2.96
C LEU A 10 8.18 -8.57 -2.26
N MET A 11 8.28 -8.90 -0.97
CA MET A 11 9.54 -8.76 -0.21
C MET A 11 10.65 -9.65 -0.77
N LEU A 12 10.31 -10.87 -1.23
CA LEU A 12 11.27 -11.77 -1.86
C LEU A 12 11.83 -11.20 -3.17
N LEU A 13 11.00 -10.45 -3.91
CA LEU A 13 11.37 -9.84 -5.19
C LEU A 13 12.09 -8.48 -5.04
N ARG A 14 12.19 -7.93 -3.83
CA ARG A 14 12.71 -6.56 -3.58
C ARG A 14 14.09 -6.32 -4.20
N LYS A 15 14.98 -7.32 -4.13
CA LYS A 15 16.32 -7.22 -4.72
C LYS A 15 16.31 -7.18 -6.25
N ASP A 16 15.38 -7.91 -6.87
CA ASP A 16 15.33 -8.08 -8.32
C ASP A 16 14.62 -6.90 -9.01
N ILE A 17 13.57 -6.36 -8.38
CA ILE A 17 12.78 -5.27 -8.95
C ILE A 17 13.32 -3.89 -8.57
N GLY A 18 14.11 -3.80 -7.50
CA GLY A 18 14.62 -2.54 -6.96
C GLY A 18 13.68 -1.86 -5.96
N GLU A 19 14.25 -0.94 -5.16
CA GLU A 19 13.56 -0.26 -4.06
C GLU A 19 12.38 0.60 -4.52
N GLU A 20 12.50 1.26 -5.66
CA GLU A 20 11.47 2.15 -6.18
C GLU A 20 10.24 1.35 -6.63
N GLN A 21 10.44 0.29 -7.40
CA GLN A 21 9.39 -0.61 -7.88
C GLN A 21 8.76 -1.34 -6.69
N PHE A 22 9.57 -1.77 -5.72
CA PHE A 22 9.09 -2.36 -4.48
C PHE A 22 8.16 -1.41 -3.72
N LYS A 23 8.59 -0.15 -3.50
CA LYS A 23 7.79 0.89 -2.82
C LYS A 23 6.42 1.08 -3.49
N PHE A 24 6.39 1.27 -4.81
CA PHE A 24 5.14 1.50 -5.53
C PHE A 24 4.23 0.27 -5.54
N ALA A 25 4.79 -0.93 -5.71
CA ALA A 25 4.02 -2.17 -5.64
C ALA A 25 3.43 -2.41 -4.24
N ALA A 26 4.22 -2.18 -3.17
CA ALA A 26 3.76 -2.31 -1.80
C ALA A 26 2.63 -1.32 -1.49
N ALA A 27 2.81 -0.06 -1.93
CA ALA A 27 1.79 0.99 -1.80
C ALA A 27 0.48 0.61 -2.51
N ALA A 28 0.55 0.05 -3.72
CA ALA A 28 -0.62 -0.38 -4.48
C ALA A 28 -1.36 -1.56 -3.79
N ILE A 29 -0.61 -2.55 -3.27
CA ILE A 29 -1.19 -3.68 -2.52
C ILE A 29 -1.92 -3.16 -1.27
N LEU A 30 -1.27 -2.28 -0.51
CA LEU A 30 -1.84 -1.70 0.71
C LEU A 30 -3.08 -0.86 0.41
N ALA A 31 -3.02 0.00 -0.61
CA ALA A 31 -4.13 0.86 -1.01
C ALA A 31 -5.35 0.04 -1.39
N LYS A 32 -5.17 -0.97 -2.24
CA LYS A 32 -6.27 -1.85 -2.66
C LYS A 32 -6.89 -2.58 -1.47
N ALA A 33 -6.08 -3.16 -0.58
CA ALA A 33 -6.57 -3.86 0.60
C ALA A 33 -7.35 -2.94 1.55
N TYR A 34 -6.91 -1.69 1.73
CA TYR A 34 -7.63 -0.70 2.54
C TYR A 34 -8.94 -0.27 1.89
N SER A 35 -8.94 -0.01 0.59
CA SER A 35 -10.12 0.37 -0.18
C SER A 35 -11.22 -0.70 -0.12
N GLU A 36 -10.83 -1.97 -0.25
CA GLU A 36 -11.70 -3.15 -0.12
C GLU A 36 -12.28 -3.27 1.30
N LEU A 37 -11.43 -3.11 2.34
CA LEU A 37 -11.87 -3.16 3.74
C LEU A 37 -12.87 -2.06 4.09
N LEU A 38 -12.61 -0.83 3.66
CA LEU A 38 -13.50 0.31 3.92
C LEU A 38 -14.83 0.16 3.20
N GLN A 39 -14.81 -0.36 1.97
CA GLN A 39 -16.02 -0.68 1.21
C GLN A 39 -16.85 -1.75 1.92
N TRP A 40 -16.20 -2.84 2.36
CA TRP A 40 -16.87 -3.93 3.06
C TRP A 40 -17.52 -3.47 4.37
N ARG A 41 -16.89 -2.52 5.09
CA ARG A 41 -17.43 -1.95 6.33
C ARG A 41 -18.43 -0.81 6.12
N SER A 42 -18.71 -0.41 4.89
CA SER A 42 -19.49 0.80 4.56
C SER A 42 -19.00 2.06 5.27
N ILE A 43 -17.71 2.14 5.59
CA ILE A 43 -17.10 3.29 6.25
C ILE A 43 -16.72 4.32 5.19
N LYS A 44 -17.13 5.58 5.40
CA LYS A 44 -16.76 6.69 4.52
C LYS A 44 -15.23 6.80 4.44
N ARG A 45 -14.68 6.69 3.23
CA ARG A 45 -13.24 6.76 2.97
C ARG A 45 -12.71 8.17 3.31
N SER A 46 -12.05 8.33 4.46
CA SER A 46 -11.18 9.48 4.70
C SER A 46 -9.89 9.27 3.95
N ARG A 47 -9.74 9.98 2.82
CA ARG A 47 -8.62 9.78 1.88
C ARG A 47 -7.26 10.06 2.53
N MET A 48 -7.21 11.05 3.42
CA MET A 48 -6.02 11.41 4.18
C MET A 48 -5.63 10.30 5.15
N ASN A 49 -6.59 9.74 5.90
CA ASN A 49 -6.33 8.62 6.81
C ASN A 49 -5.83 7.38 6.08
N VAL A 50 -6.30 7.13 4.85
CA VAL A 50 -5.81 6.00 4.04
C VAL A 50 -4.38 6.24 3.59
N LEU A 51 -4.07 7.45 3.10
CA LEU A 51 -2.70 7.84 2.74
C LEU A 51 -1.74 7.68 3.93
N ASP A 52 -2.08 8.28 5.07
CA ASP A 52 -1.23 8.26 6.27
C ASP A 52 -0.96 6.82 6.71
N ARG A 53 -1.98 5.97 6.65
CA ARG A 53 -1.84 4.58 7.06
C ARG A 53 -1.00 3.76 6.09
N ILE A 54 -1.10 4.02 4.79
CA ILE A 54 -0.25 3.37 3.79
C ILE A 54 1.20 3.81 3.97
N ASN A 55 1.46 5.12 4.10
CA ASN A 55 2.81 5.63 4.32
C ASN A 55 3.42 5.14 5.64
N LEU A 56 2.62 5.00 6.71
CA LEU A 56 3.09 4.37 7.95
C LEU A 56 3.55 2.92 7.73
N MET A 57 2.79 2.14 6.98
CA MET A 57 3.16 0.75 6.65
C MET A 57 4.40 0.69 5.75
N LEU A 58 4.53 1.59 4.76
CA LEU A 58 5.72 1.69 3.92
C LEU A 58 6.97 1.99 4.75
N ARG A 59 6.90 2.96 5.67
CA ARG A 59 8.00 3.28 6.59
C ARG A 59 8.39 2.06 7.44
N SER A 60 7.42 1.26 7.90
CA SER A 60 7.71 0.03 8.65
C SER A 60 8.43 -1.05 7.83
N MET A 61 8.32 -0.99 6.50
CA MET A 61 9.04 -1.85 5.55
C MET A 61 10.37 -1.24 5.08
N GLY A 62 10.76 -0.08 5.63
CA GLY A 62 11.97 0.65 5.24
C GLY A 62 11.86 1.35 3.89
N CYS A 63 10.65 1.71 3.46
CA CYS A 63 10.41 2.50 2.25
C CYS A 63 10.13 3.97 2.58
N ASP A 64 10.53 4.84 1.65
CA ASP A 64 10.07 6.22 1.62
C ASP A 64 8.57 6.32 1.33
N GLU A 65 8.03 7.50 1.60
CA GLU A 65 6.63 7.80 1.35
C GLU A 65 6.30 7.86 -0.14
N VAL A 66 5.03 7.62 -0.44
CA VAL A 66 4.46 7.86 -1.76
C VAL A 66 3.55 9.08 -1.73
N SER A 67 3.45 9.74 -2.89
CA SER A 67 2.59 10.91 -3.04
C SER A 67 1.12 10.51 -2.96
N TYR A 68 0.30 11.44 -2.48
CA TYR A 68 -1.15 11.29 -2.51
C TYR A 68 -1.69 11.03 -3.93
N GLY A 69 -1.09 11.67 -4.94
CA GLY A 69 -1.46 11.50 -6.34
C GLY A 69 -1.32 10.05 -6.82
N PHE A 70 -0.29 9.35 -6.35
CA PHE A 70 -0.10 7.92 -6.65
C PHE A 70 -1.20 7.07 -5.98
N ILE A 71 -1.40 7.23 -4.67
CA ILE A 71 -2.39 6.44 -3.91
C ILE A 71 -3.81 6.62 -4.45
N ARG A 72 -4.16 7.82 -4.93
CA ARG A 72 -5.48 8.14 -5.49
C ARG A 72 -5.89 7.22 -6.65
N GLN A 73 -4.95 6.61 -7.37
CA GLN A 73 -5.25 5.69 -8.46
C GLN A 73 -5.86 4.36 -7.98
N PHE A 74 -5.77 4.07 -6.67
CA PHE A 74 -6.19 2.82 -6.04
C PHE A 74 -7.31 2.99 -4.99
N LEU A 75 -7.80 4.22 -4.81
CA LEU A 75 -8.89 4.60 -3.90
C LEU A 75 -10.23 4.72 -4.64
#